data_AF-A0AAW0RRT8-F1
#
_entry.id   AF-A0AAW0RRT8-F1
#
_cell.length_a   1.000
_cell.length_b   1.000
_cell.length_c   1.000
_cell.angle_alpha   90.00
_cell.angle_beta   90.00
_cell.angle_gamma   90.00
#
_symmetry.space_group_name_H-M   'P 1'
#
loop_
_entity.id
_entity.type
_entity.pdbx_description
1 polymer ?
#
loop_
_entity_poly.entity_id
_entity_poly.type
_entity_poly.pdbx_seq_one_letter_code
_entity_poly.pdbx_strand_id
1 'polypeptide(L)'
;MLLPMTFNVGVIIGPILGGLLSDPAGSYPSLLGHVHFLRAYPYALPNIVSAVFLAAAALAVWLGIEETLDALRDDAAAAGPDLGLRLGQRLLELARRLWTAALRRGRRRGQTHDADRGEYSALSTHDVELAGTSSDAEARSSSASSARGNHGAKPRRRGARYTQRLPFRQIFTRNVILVFVAQFFLTFHIGTFNALWFVFLSTPVYDPSSSSSSSSAAAEPPPPPPPRLPFRFTGGLGMPPQRVGLAMAILGVIGILMQLFLYPNLSARLGTLRSWRLSLLCFPLAYFVVPYLAVVPSTALPPAAKAGVAVWLAICGALFVQVVGRTFALPSMAILINNGSPHPSVLGTVHGLGQSVSSAARTIGPMVGGPVYGFGLNRGYVGLVWWALSGVSVCACLASLFVNEGDGHEVWLQGDQDDE
;
A
#
# COMPACT_ATOMS: atom_id res chain seq x y z
N MET A 1 3.39 6.28 11.13
CA MET A 1 3.10 4.83 10.95
C MET A 1 1.70 4.49 10.42
N LEU A 2 0.68 5.35 10.54
CA LEU A 2 -0.69 5.05 10.09
C LEU A 2 -0.81 4.76 8.58
N LEU A 3 -0.14 5.58 7.74
CA LEU A 3 -0.24 5.50 6.29
C LEU A 3 0.21 4.15 5.68
N PRO A 4 1.36 3.58 6.06
CA PRO A 4 1.71 2.24 5.59
C PRO A 4 0.85 1.13 6.21
N MET A 5 0.21 1.34 7.38
CA MET A 5 -0.71 0.35 7.95
C MET A 5 -2.02 0.28 7.16
N THR A 6 -2.62 1.43 6.84
CA THR A 6 -3.84 1.49 6.02
C THR A 6 -3.61 0.91 4.63
N PHE A 7 -2.43 1.13 4.05
CA PHE A 7 -2.03 0.51 2.79
C PHE A 7 -1.99 -1.02 2.87
N ASN A 8 -1.39 -1.60 3.91
CA ASN A 8 -1.39 -3.06 4.07
C ASN A 8 -2.79 -3.65 4.31
N VAL A 9 -3.65 -2.94 5.05
CA VAL A 9 -5.05 -3.32 5.20
C VAL A 9 -5.74 -3.38 3.82
N GLY A 10 -5.50 -2.38 2.96
CA GLY A 10 -6.01 -2.40 1.58
C GLY A 10 -5.45 -3.56 0.74
N VAL A 11 -4.16 -3.89 0.89
CA VAL A 11 -3.52 -5.04 0.21
C VAL A 11 -4.09 -6.39 0.66
N ILE A 12 -4.64 -6.50 1.87
CA ILE A 12 -5.33 -7.70 2.35
C ILE A 12 -6.76 -7.75 1.84
N ILE A 13 -7.53 -6.69 2.13
CA ILE A 13 -8.97 -6.65 1.88
C ILE A 13 -9.24 -6.69 0.37
N GLY A 14 -8.43 -6.02 -0.44
CA GLY A 14 -8.61 -5.92 -1.89
C GLY A 14 -8.66 -7.29 -2.60
N PRO A 15 -7.60 -8.13 -2.52
CA PRO A 15 -7.60 -9.46 -3.14
C PRO A 15 -8.65 -10.41 -2.57
N ILE A 16 -8.97 -10.33 -1.28
CA ILE A 16 -10.03 -11.13 -0.66
C ILE A 16 -11.37 -10.78 -1.29
N LEU A 17 -11.74 -9.49 -1.30
CA LEU A 17 -12.99 -9.04 -1.91
C LEU A 17 -13.01 -9.31 -3.41
N GLY A 18 -11.92 -9.04 -4.11
CA GLY A 18 -11.79 -9.33 -5.55
C GLY A 18 -11.98 -10.80 -5.88
N GLY A 19 -11.38 -11.70 -5.10
CA GLY A 19 -11.50 -13.15 -5.28
C GLY A 19 -12.87 -13.70 -4.89
N LEU A 20 -13.41 -13.30 -3.73
CA LEU A 20 -14.74 -13.74 -3.26
C LEU A 20 -15.87 -13.25 -4.15
N LEU A 21 -15.73 -12.06 -4.75
CA LEU A 21 -16.73 -11.49 -5.63
C LEU A 21 -16.52 -11.90 -7.10
N SER A 22 -15.38 -12.52 -7.45
CA SER A 22 -15.15 -13.05 -8.80
C SER A 22 -16.00 -14.29 -9.04
N ASP A 23 -16.74 -14.30 -10.16
CA ASP A 23 -17.72 -15.32 -10.50
C ASP A 23 -18.75 -15.59 -9.38
N PRO A 24 -19.59 -14.61 -9.05
CA PRO A 24 -20.57 -14.73 -7.96
C PRO A 24 -21.71 -15.70 -8.31
N ALA A 25 -21.99 -15.90 -9.61
CA ALA A 25 -23.03 -16.81 -10.07
C ALA A 25 -22.60 -18.29 -9.93
N GLY A 26 -21.33 -18.60 -10.16
CA GLY A 26 -20.75 -19.91 -9.88
C GLY A 26 -20.49 -20.15 -8.39
N SER A 27 -19.98 -19.13 -7.68
CA SER A 27 -19.57 -19.25 -6.26
C SER A 27 -20.75 -19.23 -5.27
N TYR A 28 -21.84 -18.51 -5.57
CA TYR A 28 -23.05 -18.43 -4.73
C TYR A 28 -24.33 -18.72 -5.53
N PRO A 29 -24.56 -19.96 -5.98
CA PRO A 29 -25.65 -20.30 -6.89
C PRO A 29 -27.05 -20.02 -6.31
N SER A 30 -27.21 -20.17 -4.99
CA SER A 30 -28.48 -19.98 -4.29
C SER A 30 -28.89 -18.51 -4.15
N LEU A 31 -27.93 -17.59 -4.00
CA LEU A 31 -28.19 -16.17 -3.74
C LEU A 31 -28.09 -15.31 -5.00
N LEU A 32 -27.09 -15.57 -5.84
CA LEU A 32 -26.73 -14.72 -6.98
C LEU A 32 -26.80 -15.45 -8.33
N GLY A 33 -27.01 -16.76 -8.30
CA GLY A 33 -27.11 -17.58 -9.49
C GLY A 33 -28.29 -17.21 -10.40
N HIS A 34 -29.38 -16.61 -9.90
CA HIS A 34 -30.55 -16.28 -10.72
C HIS A 34 -30.43 -14.96 -11.50
N VAL A 35 -29.37 -14.17 -11.26
CA VAL A 35 -29.21 -12.85 -11.88
C VAL A 35 -28.48 -12.98 -13.22
N HIS A 36 -29.21 -12.79 -14.32
CA HIS A 36 -28.68 -12.90 -15.69
C HIS A 36 -27.45 -12.00 -15.93
N PHE A 37 -27.47 -10.78 -15.39
CA PHE A 37 -26.35 -9.82 -15.50
C PHE A 37 -25.05 -10.37 -14.88
N LEU A 38 -25.12 -11.03 -13.72
CA LEU A 38 -23.94 -11.57 -13.02
C LEU A 38 -23.40 -12.85 -13.67
N ARG A 39 -24.25 -13.60 -14.40
CA ARG A 39 -23.80 -14.71 -15.25
C ARG A 39 -23.10 -14.22 -16.52
N ALA A 40 -23.64 -13.17 -17.15
CA ALA A 40 -23.05 -12.59 -18.35
C ALA A 40 -21.73 -11.86 -18.06
N TYR A 41 -21.61 -11.23 -16.88
CA TYR A 41 -20.44 -10.45 -16.48
C TYR A 41 -19.91 -10.90 -15.10
N PRO A 42 -19.15 -12.01 -15.02
CA PRO A 42 -18.67 -12.59 -13.76
C PRO A 42 -17.71 -11.69 -12.98
N TYR A 43 -17.15 -10.65 -13.61
CA TYR A 43 -16.26 -9.66 -12.99
C TYR A 43 -16.92 -8.28 -12.77
N ALA A 44 -18.22 -8.10 -13.05
CA ALA A 44 -18.88 -6.81 -12.82
C ALA A 44 -19.00 -6.47 -11.33
N LEU A 45 -19.34 -7.45 -10.50
CA LEU A 45 -19.54 -7.27 -9.06
C LEU A 45 -18.30 -6.72 -8.31
N PRO A 46 -17.09 -7.30 -8.44
CA PRO A 46 -15.90 -6.76 -7.77
C PRO A 46 -15.57 -5.32 -8.21
N ASN A 47 -15.85 -4.97 -9.47
CA ASN A 47 -15.63 -3.62 -9.98
C ASN A 47 -16.64 -2.61 -9.42
N ILE A 48 -17.93 -2.97 -9.33
CA ILE A 48 -18.97 -2.12 -8.74
C ILE A 48 -18.68 -1.84 -7.26
N VAL A 49 -18.34 -2.88 -6.49
CA VAL A 49 -17.98 -2.71 -5.08
C VAL A 49 -16.77 -1.79 -4.92
N SER A 50 -15.76 -1.94 -5.77
CA SER A 50 -14.58 -1.06 -5.78
C SER A 50 -14.96 0.39 -6.10
N ALA A 51 -15.84 0.62 -7.07
CA ALA A 51 -16.32 1.96 -7.43
C ALA A 51 -17.10 2.63 -6.28
N VAL A 52 -17.97 1.89 -5.60
CA VAL A 52 -18.69 2.40 -4.42
C VAL A 52 -17.73 2.77 -3.30
N PHE A 53 -16.73 1.93 -3.03
CA PHE A 53 -15.72 2.21 -2.01
C PHE A 53 -14.90 3.47 -2.32
N LEU A 54 -14.45 3.62 -3.58
CA LEU A 54 -13.74 4.80 -4.05
C LEU A 54 -14.60 6.07 -3.99
N ALA A 55 -15.86 5.99 -4.40
CA ALA A 55 -16.78 7.12 -4.32
C ALA A 55 -17.06 7.54 -2.87
N ALA A 56 -17.24 6.58 -1.97
CA ALA A 56 -17.42 6.86 -0.54
C ALA A 56 -16.16 7.49 0.08
N ALA A 57 -14.96 7.01 -0.27
CA ALA A 57 -13.71 7.59 0.19
C ALA A 57 -13.53 9.03 -0.34
N ALA A 58 -13.80 9.27 -1.63
CA ALA A 58 -13.74 10.60 -2.22
C ALA A 58 -14.72 11.56 -1.54
N LEU A 59 -15.95 11.11 -1.27
CA LEU A 59 -16.95 11.90 -0.56
C LEU A 59 -16.50 12.19 0.88
N ALA A 60 -15.94 11.21 1.60
CA ALA A 60 -15.45 11.40 2.96
C ALA A 60 -14.30 12.41 3.03
N VAL A 61 -13.36 12.34 2.07
CA VAL A 61 -12.27 13.32 1.95
C VAL A 61 -12.83 14.71 1.69
N TRP A 62 -13.73 14.84 0.72
CA TRP A 62 -14.31 16.13 0.33
C TRP A 62 -15.18 16.76 1.42
N LEU A 63 -15.88 15.95 2.22
CA LEU A 63 -16.75 16.44 3.29
C LEU A 63 -16.02 16.71 4.61
N GLY A 64 -14.85 16.11 4.85
CA GLY A 64 -14.29 15.98 6.20
C GLY A 64 -12.82 16.32 6.38
N ILE A 65 -12.03 16.46 5.31
CA ILE A 65 -10.62 16.85 5.44
C ILE A 65 -10.48 18.36 5.27
N GLU A 66 -9.91 19.01 6.29
CA GLU A 66 -9.56 20.43 6.27
C GLU A 66 -8.20 20.64 5.59
N GLU A 67 -8.00 21.81 4.99
CA GLU A 67 -6.70 22.20 4.43
C GLU A 67 -5.64 22.20 5.53
N THR A 68 -4.51 21.53 5.27
CA THR A 68 -3.44 21.32 6.26
C THR A 68 -2.24 22.22 6.01
N LEU A 69 -2.09 22.78 4.80
CA LEU A 69 -0.98 23.66 4.48
C LEU A 69 -1.16 25.03 5.15
N ASP A 70 -0.26 25.38 6.07
CA ASP A 70 -0.33 26.65 6.81
C ASP A 70 -0.38 27.88 5.90
N ALA A 71 0.34 27.84 4.77
CA ALA A 71 0.35 28.93 3.79
C ALA A 71 -1.01 29.18 3.10
N LEU A 72 -1.92 28.19 3.10
CA LEU A 72 -3.27 28.32 2.53
C LEU A 72 -4.35 28.38 3.62
N ARG A 73 -3.99 28.08 4.88
CA ARG A 73 -4.89 28.08 6.02
C ARG A 73 -5.38 29.49 6.35
N ASP A 74 -4.51 30.48 6.27
CA ASP A 74 -4.87 31.89 6.52
C ASP A 74 -5.82 32.42 5.43
N ASP A 75 -5.59 32.05 4.18
CA ASP A 75 -6.48 32.38 3.05
C ASP A 75 -7.83 31.67 3.16
N ALA A 76 -7.84 30.39 3.55
CA ALA A 76 -9.05 29.61 3.79
C ALA A 76 -9.84 30.13 5.01
N ALA A 77 -9.14 30.57 6.07
CA ALA A 77 -9.76 31.21 7.22
C ALA A 77 -10.41 32.56 6.86
N ALA A 78 -9.80 33.31 5.94
CA ALA A 78 -10.35 34.57 5.42
C ALA A 78 -11.53 34.35 4.45
N ALA A 79 -11.50 33.30 3.62
CA ALA A 79 -12.55 32.96 2.65
C ALA A 79 -13.76 32.22 3.28
N GLY A 80 -13.59 31.71 4.51
CA GLY A 80 -14.57 30.89 5.22
C GLY A 80 -14.54 29.41 4.78
N PRO A 81 -15.20 28.51 5.52
CA PRO A 81 -15.05 27.06 5.32
C PRO A 81 -15.45 26.64 3.91
N ASP A 82 -14.71 25.71 3.31
CA ASP A 82 -14.97 25.21 1.96
C ASP A 82 -16.37 24.63 1.81
N LEU A 83 -16.89 24.64 0.58
CA LEU A 83 -18.22 24.12 0.25
C LEU A 83 -18.43 22.67 0.75
N GLY A 84 -17.39 21.84 0.61
CA GLY A 84 -17.39 20.45 1.08
C GLY A 84 -17.52 20.34 2.60
N LEU A 85 -16.74 21.11 3.35
CA LEU A 85 -16.78 21.14 4.82
C LEU A 85 -18.11 21.69 5.35
N ARG A 86 -18.67 22.73 4.72
CA ARG A 86 -20.01 23.25 5.10
C ARG A 86 -21.08 22.19 4.91
N LEU A 87 -21.03 21.44 3.81
CA LEU A 87 -21.98 20.37 3.56
C LEU A 87 -21.77 19.20 4.53
N GLY A 88 -20.51 18.85 4.82
CA GLY A 88 -20.14 17.81 5.78
C GLY A 88 -20.63 18.11 7.18
N GLN A 89 -20.44 19.34 7.65
CA GLN A 89 -20.95 19.81 8.95
C GLN A 89 -22.48 19.74 9.02
N ARG A 90 -23.19 20.18 7.96
CA ARG A 90 -24.66 20.07 7.89
C ARG A 90 -25.15 18.63 7.90
N LEU A 91 -24.50 17.73 7.17
CA LEU A 91 -24.82 16.31 7.16
C LEU A 91 -24.57 15.67 8.53
N LEU A 92 -23.47 16.01 9.18
CA LEU A 92 -23.14 15.51 10.52
C LEU A 92 -24.13 16.01 11.57
N GLU A 93 -24.54 17.28 11.49
CA GLU A 93 -25.60 17.84 12.34
C GLU A 93 -26.94 17.15 12.11
N LEU A 94 -27.32 16.91 10.86
CA LEU A 94 -28.54 16.16 10.52
C LEU A 94 -28.47 14.74 11.07
N ALA A 95 -27.35 14.04 10.89
CA ALA A 95 -27.14 12.70 11.43
C ALA A 95 -27.24 12.68 12.96
N ARG A 96 -26.62 13.64 13.66
CA ARG A 96 -26.73 13.78 15.12
C ARG A 96 -28.16 14.07 15.56
N ARG A 97 -28.91 14.92 14.84
CA ARG A 97 -30.32 15.22 15.13
C ARG A 97 -31.21 13.98 14.94
N LEU A 98 -30.99 13.22 13.88
CA LEU A 98 -31.73 11.97 13.63
C LEU A 98 -31.38 10.89 14.66
N TRP A 99 -30.10 10.75 15.01
CA TRP A 99 -29.64 9.80 16.02
C TRP A 99 -30.21 10.13 17.41
N THR A 100 -30.16 11.39 17.82
CA THR A 100 -30.75 11.84 19.09
C THR A 100 -32.27 11.71 19.09
N ALA A 101 -32.94 11.95 17.96
CA ALA A 101 -34.39 11.70 17.81
C ALA A 101 -34.73 10.19 17.89
N ALA A 102 -33.89 9.32 17.32
CA ALA A 102 -34.05 7.87 17.40
C ALA A 102 -33.84 7.36 18.83
N LEU A 103 -32.80 7.84 19.54
CA LEU A 103 -32.57 7.54 20.96
C LEU A 103 -33.71 8.04 21.84
N ARG A 104 -34.26 9.24 21.58
CA ARG A 104 -35.43 9.77 22.30
C ARG A 104 -36.70 8.94 22.03
N ARG A 105 -36.90 8.42 20.81
CA ARG A 105 -37.99 7.46 20.52
C ARG A 105 -37.79 6.11 21.21
N GLY A 106 -36.55 5.62 21.31
CA GLY A 106 -36.22 4.43 22.08
C GLY A 106 -36.50 4.62 23.57
N ARG A 107 -36.14 5.78 24.14
CA ARG A 107 -36.39 6.13 25.55
C ARG A 107 -37.89 6.30 25.85
N ARG A 108 -38.67 6.90 24.95
CA ARG A 108 -40.15 6.99 25.08
C ARG A 108 -40.85 5.63 25.02
N ARG A 109 -40.29 4.64 24.30
CA ARG A 109 -40.84 3.27 24.22
C ARG A 109 -40.44 2.40 25.43
N GLY A 110 -39.38 2.77 26.16
CA GLY A 110 -39.04 2.18 27.46
C GLY A 110 -39.75 2.83 28.65
N GLN A 111 -40.18 4.10 28.52
CA GLN A 111 -40.79 4.86 29.63
C GLN A 111 -42.24 4.48 29.92
N THR A 112 -42.90 3.66 29.08
CA THR A 112 -44.22 3.08 29.41
C THR A 112 -44.13 1.85 30.32
N HIS A 113 -42.94 1.40 30.70
CA HIS A 113 -42.77 0.18 31.51
C HIS A 113 -41.91 0.37 32.78
N ASP A 114 -41.48 1.58 33.11
CA ASP A 114 -40.52 1.81 34.20
C ASP A 114 -40.80 3.13 34.97
N ALA A 115 -42.08 3.35 35.31
CA ALA A 115 -42.53 4.50 36.09
C ALA A 115 -42.18 4.43 37.60
N ASP A 116 -41.25 3.56 38.03
CA ASP A 116 -41.03 3.30 39.46
C ASP A 116 -39.57 3.15 39.91
N ARG A 117 -38.58 3.66 39.17
CA ARG A 117 -37.20 3.71 39.69
C ARG A 117 -36.48 5.02 39.41
N GLY A 118 -36.37 5.82 40.47
CA GLY A 118 -35.15 6.50 40.90
C GLY A 118 -34.54 7.51 39.94
N GLU A 119 -34.74 8.78 40.26
CA GLU A 119 -34.07 9.96 39.74
C GLU A 119 -32.54 9.79 39.70
N TYR A 120 -31.97 9.58 38.51
CA TYR A 120 -30.52 9.69 38.27
C TYR A 120 -30.23 10.98 37.52
N SER A 121 -29.71 11.96 38.26
CA SER A 121 -29.09 13.19 37.75
C SER A 121 -27.81 12.84 36.98
N ALA A 122 -27.74 13.20 35.69
CA ALA A 122 -26.54 13.07 34.89
C ALA A 122 -25.65 14.31 35.11
N LEU A 123 -24.43 14.09 35.59
CA LEU A 123 -23.38 15.09 35.77
C LEU A 123 -23.12 15.87 34.47
N SER A 124 -22.98 17.20 34.60
CA SER A 124 -22.51 18.07 33.53
C SER A 124 -21.06 17.72 33.17
N THR A 125 -20.84 17.13 32.00
CA THR A 125 -19.51 17.03 31.40
C THR A 125 -19.09 18.43 30.93
N HIS A 126 -18.42 19.18 31.80
CA HIS A 126 -17.51 20.22 31.36
C HIS A 126 -16.36 19.58 30.59
N ASP A 127 -16.16 20.04 29.36
CA ASP A 127 -14.88 20.16 28.66
C ASP A 127 -13.87 19.02 28.86
N VAL A 128 -14.10 17.90 28.18
CA VAL A 128 -12.98 17.05 27.74
C VAL A 128 -12.50 17.62 26.41
N GLU A 129 -11.68 18.66 26.51
CA GLU A 129 -10.80 19.08 25.44
C GLU A 129 -9.86 17.90 25.15
N LEU A 130 -10.18 17.13 24.10
CA LEU A 130 -9.24 16.16 23.53
C LEU A 130 -8.03 16.97 23.07
N ALA A 131 -6.97 16.94 23.88
CA ALA A 131 -5.67 17.47 23.52
C ALA A 131 -5.32 16.96 22.11
N GLY A 132 -5.33 17.87 21.15
CA GLY A 132 -4.89 17.61 19.80
C GLY A 132 -3.45 17.15 19.86
N THR A 133 -3.24 15.86 19.63
CA THR A 133 -1.91 15.33 19.33
C THR A 133 -1.61 15.71 17.89
N SER A 134 -1.26 16.99 17.69
CA SER A 134 -0.53 17.44 16.51
C SER A 134 0.84 16.79 16.50
N SER A 135 1.35 16.65 15.28
CA SER A 135 2.54 15.96 14.79
C SER A 135 3.91 16.39 15.35
N ASP A 136 4.00 16.91 16.57
CA ASP A 136 5.23 17.55 17.07
C ASP A 136 6.06 16.65 18.01
N ALA A 137 5.79 15.35 18.07
CA ALA A 137 6.42 14.44 19.04
C ALA A 137 7.63 13.64 18.52
N GLU A 138 8.03 13.78 17.26
CA GLU A 138 9.18 13.01 16.70
C GLU A 138 10.50 13.80 16.57
N ALA A 139 10.56 15.06 17.04
CA ALA A 139 11.76 15.91 16.92
C ALA A 139 12.49 16.23 18.25
N ARG A 140 12.28 15.47 19.34
CA ARG A 140 12.97 15.72 20.61
C ARG A 140 13.49 14.43 21.26
N SER A 141 14.60 13.93 20.72
CA SER A 141 15.44 12.95 21.43
C SER A 141 16.92 13.30 21.31
N SER A 142 17.29 14.50 21.73
CA SER A 142 18.67 14.84 22.03
C SER A 142 18.70 16.01 23.02
N SER A 143 19.55 15.87 24.04
CA SER A 143 19.82 16.79 25.16
C SER A 143 18.82 16.81 26.34
N ALA A 144 19.04 15.89 27.28
CA ALA A 144 18.58 16.07 28.66
C ALA A 144 19.82 16.22 29.56
N SER A 145 20.21 17.46 29.85
CA SER A 145 20.95 17.77 31.07
C SER A 145 20.78 19.23 31.48
N SER A 146 20.41 19.41 32.75
CA SER A 146 20.59 20.60 33.59
C SER A 146 19.50 21.68 33.63
N ALA A 147 19.08 21.91 34.88
CA ALA A 147 18.77 23.18 35.54
C ALA A 147 17.30 23.52 35.84
N ARG A 148 17.01 23.45 37.15
CA ARG A 148 15.93 24.13 37.86
C ARG A 148 15.94 25.63 37.57
N GLY A 149 14.76 26.22 37.33
CA GLY A 149 14.56 27.66 37.32
C GLY A 149 13.10 28.03 37.11
N ASN A 150 12.44 28.47 38.17
CA ASN A 150 11.05 28.91 38.21
C ASN A 150 10.96 30.37 37.73
N HIS A 151 10.41 30.65 36.54
CA HIS A 151 9.98 32.00 36.15
C HIS A 151 8.81 31.96 35.14
N GLY A 152 7.89 32.92 35.30
CA GLY A 152 6.58 33.00 34.67
C GLY A 152 6.56 32.76 33.16
N ALA A 153 5.67 31.86 32.75
CA ALA A 153 5.45 31.52 31.36
C ALA A 153 4.83 32.70 30.59
N LYS A 154 5.63 33.34 29.74
CA LYS A 154 5.11 34.11 28.60
C LYS A 154 4.31 33.15 27.70
N PRO A 155 3.22 33.61 27.05
CA PRO A 155 2.47 32.77 26.13
C PRO A 155 3.40 32.30 25.01
N ARG A 156 3.54 30.97 24.86
CA ARG A 156 4.31 30.34 23.78
C ARG A 156 3.73 30.82 22.45
N ARG A 157 4.55 31.48 21.62
CA ARG A 157 4.23 31.77 20.22
C ARG A 157 3.83 30.45 19.54
N ARG A 158 2.67 30.44 18.87
CA ARG A 158 2.25 29.34 17.97
C ARG A 158 3.31 29.19 16.86
N GLY A 159 3.51 27.96 16.40
CA GLY A 159 4.62 27.51 15.54
C GLY A 159 4.92 28.39 14.32
N ALA A 160 6.17 28.32 13.88
CA ALA A 160 6.86 29.21 12.95
C ALA A 160 6.13 29.45 11.62
N ARG A 161 6.22 30.69 11.15
CA ARG A 161 5.54 31.21 9.96
C ARG A 161 6.50 31.12 8.77
N TYR A 162 6.55 29.98 8.07
CA TYR A 162 7.32 29.87 6.82
C TYR A 162 6.66 30.72 5.72
N THR A 163 7.03 32.00 5.67
CA THR A 163 6.44 32.97 4.72
C THR A 163 7.03 32.84 3.31
N GLN A 164 8.21 32.23 3.17
CA GLN A 164 8.87 32.06 1.87
C GLN A 164 8.77 30.63 1.35
N ARG A 165 8.35 30.49 0.09
CA ARG A 165 8.35 29.22 -0.64
C ARG A 165 9.64 29.08 -1.44
N LEU A 166 10.28 27.92 -1.34
CA LEU A 166 11.46 27.60 -2.14
C LEU A 166 11.07 27.57 -3.64
N PRO A 167 11.82 28.24 -4.54
CA PRO A 167 11.51 28.22 -5.96
C PRO A 167 11.66 26.80 -6.53
N PHE A 168 10.77 26.42 -7.44
CA PHE A 168 10.63 25.04 -7.94
C PHE A 168 11.94 24.42 -8.48
N ARG A 169 12.81 25.22 -9.11
CA ARG A 169 14.10 24.74 -9.64
C ARG A 169 15.09 24.33 -8.55
N GLN A 170 14.99 24.91 -7.36
CA GLN A 170 15.87 24.62 -6.21
C GLN A 170 15.42 23.39 -5.42
N ILE A 171 14.23 22.84 -5.70
CA ILE A 171 13.75 21.59 -5.10
C ILE A 171 14.64 20.40 -5.52
N PHE A 172 15.20 20.44 -6.72
CA PHE A 172 15.98 19.34 -7.29
C PHE A 172 17.44 19.35 -6.82
N THR A 173 17.64 19.11 -5.53
CA THR A 173 18.99 18.85 -4.99
C THR A 173 19.47 17.48 -5.45
N ARG A 174 20.79 17.24 -5.35
CA ARG A 174 21.38 15.96 -5.70
C ARG A 174 20.75 14.81 -4.89
N ASN A 175 20.45 15.04 -3.62
CA ASN A 175 19.87 14.02 -2.75
C ASN A 175 18.43 13.70 -3.17
N VAL A 176 17.57 14.71 -3.40
CA VAL A 176 16.19 14.52 -3.91
C VAL A 176 16.17 13.70 -5.20
N ILE A 177 17.06 14.01 -6.15
CA ILE A 177 17.14 13.27 -7.42
C ILE A 177 17.51 11.81 -7.15
N LEU A 178 18.49 11.53 -6.29
CA LEU A 178 18.89 10.16 -5.95
C LEU A 178 17.77 9.39 -5.24
N VAL A 179 17.02 10.06 -4.35
CA VAL A 179 15.83 9.49 -3.72
C VAL A 179 14.76 9.16 -4.77
N PHE A 180 14.51 10.04 -5.75
CA PHE A 180 13.56 9.75 -6.83
C PHE A 180 14.02 8.62 -7.74
N VAL A 181 15.31 8.52 -8.06
CA VAL A 181 15.86 7.38 -8.81
C VAL A 181 15.68 6.08 -8.04
N ALA A 182 15.97 6.06 -6.74
CA ALA A 182 15.73 4.89 -5.91
C ALA A 182 14.23 4.55 -5.81
N GLN A 183 13.36 5.55 -5.73
CA GLN A 183 11.91 5.38 -5.73
C GLN A 183 11.42 4.74 -7.01
N PHE A 184 11.95 5.19 -8.15
CA PHE A 184 11.64 4.63 -9.45
C PHE A 184 11.95 3.14 -9.48
N PHE A 185 13.19 2.74 -9.18
CA PHE A 185 13.56 1.33 -9.22
C PHE A 185 12.76 0.48 -8.24
N LEU A 186 12.61 0.95 -6.99
CA LEU A 186 11.84 0.25 -5.95
C LEU A 186 10.39 -0.01 -6.39
N THR A 187 9.72 1.02 -6.89
CA THR A 187 8.30 0.93 -7.23
C THR A 187 8.07 0.26 -8.58
N PHE A 188 9.04 0.35 -9.50
CA PHE A 188 9.06 -0.42 -10.73
C PHE A 188 9.06 -1.92 -10.44
N HIS A 189 10.03 -2.41 -9.66
CA HIS A 189 10.15 -3.85 -9.47
C HIS A 189 9.02 -4.42 -8.60
N ILE A 190 8.58 -3.70 -7.56
CA ILE A 190 7.42 -4.10 -6.74
C ILE A 190 6.13 -4.09 -7.58
N GLY A 191 5.92 -3.06 -8.40
CA GLY A 191 4.74 -2.94 -9.26
C GLY A 191 4.68 -4.05 -10.31
N THR A 192 5.81 -4.29 -11.00
CA THR A 192 5.95 -5.36 -11.99
C THR A 192 5.74 -6.73 -11.36
N PHE A 193 6.33 -6.98 -10.19
CA PHE A 193 6.13 -8.22 -9.43
C PHE A 193 4.64 -8.46 -9.18
N ASN A 194 3.92 -7.48 -8.64
CA ASN A 194 2.50 -7.65 -8.32
C ASN A 194 1.67 -8.01 -9.56
N ALA A 195 1.94 -7.38 -10.71
CA ALA A 195 1.23 -7.69 -11.95
C ALA A 195 1.58 -9.10 -12.47
N LEU A 196 2.86 -9.41 -12.59
CA LEU A 196 3.33 -10.69 -13.12
C LEU A 196 3.02 -11.87 -12.21
N TRP A 197 2.95 -11.65 -10.90
CA TRP A 197 2.68 -12.70 -9.92
C TRP A 197 1.32 -13.35 -10.16
N PHE A 198 0.26 -12.55 -10.36
CA PHE A 198 -1.06 -13.09 -10.66
C PHE A 198 -1.08 -13.84 -11.99
N VAL A 199 -0.41 -13.31 -13.01
CA VAL A 199 -0.32 -13.96 -14.33
C VAL A 199 0.44 -15.28 -14.22
N PHE A 200 1.54 -15.33 -13.46
CA PHE A 200 2.34 -16.54 -13.29
C PHE A 200 1.59 -17.64 -12.52
N LEU A 201 0.84 -17.27 -11.48
CA LEU A 201 0.04 -18.25 -10.74
C LEU A 201 -1.13 -18.80 -11.56
N SER A 202 -1.73 -18.00 -12.44
CA SER A 202 -2.84 -18.43 -13.30
C SER A 202 -2.39 -19.11 -14.60
N THR A 203 -1.13 -18.91 -15.02
CA THR A 203 -0.57 -19.56 -16.21
C THR A 203 -0.70 -21.09 -16.08
N PRO A 204 -1.22 -21.78 -17.11
CA PRO A 204 -1.51 -23.21 -17.04
C PRO A 204 -0.26 -24.04 -16.75
N VAL A 205 -0.44 -25.16 -16.04
CA VAL A 205 0.62 -26.12 -15.78
C VAL A 205 1.05 -26.77 -17.10
N TYR A 206 2.35 -27.02 -17.27
CA TYR A 206 2.82 -27.74 -18.45
C TYR A 206 2.27 -29.16 -18.49
N ASP A 207 1.65 -29.50 -19.62
CA ASP A 207 1.10 -30.81 -19.89
C ASP A 207 1.97 -31.54 -20.92
N PRO A 208 2.65 -32.64 -20.53
CA PRO A 208 3.48 -33.42 -21.44
C PRO A 208 2.67 -34.09 -22.56
N SER A 209 1.37 -34.36 -22.37
CA SER A 209 0.52 -35.02 -23.37
C SER A 209 0.21 -34.12 -24.58
N SER A 210 0.12 -32.80 -24.35
CA SER A 210 -0.10 -31.79 -25.40
C SER A 210 1.03 -31.73 -26.42
N SER A 211 2.25 -32.12 -26.03
CA SER A 211 3.42 -32.13 -26.92
C SER A 211 3.45 -33.31 -27.89
N SER A 212 2.71 -34.38 -27.60
CA SER A 212 2.63 -35.59 -28.43
C SER A 212 1.48 -35.58 -29.44
N SER A 213 0.47 -34.72 -29.27
CA SER A 213 -0.75 -34.72 -30.08
C SER A 213 -0.79 -33.68 -31.21
N SER A 214 0.18 -32.74 -31.28
CA SER A 214 0.17 -31.63 -32.25
C SER A 214 0.81 -31.97 -33.61
N SER A 215 0.76 -33.23 -34.05
CA SER A 215 1.22 -33.65 -35.39
C SER A 215 0.13 -33.55 -36.47
N SER A 216 -1.07 -33.09 -36.14
CA SER A 216 -2.18 -32.92 -37.11
C SER A 216 -2.69 -31.47 -37.18
N ALA A 217 -2.26 -30.77 -38.22
CA ALA A 217 -2.99 -29.75 -38.99
C ALA A 217 -3.88 -28.75 -38.23
N ALA A 218 -3.32 -27.62 -37.81
CA ALA A 218 -3.87 -26.26 -37.92
C ALA A 218 -2.83 -25.25 -37.40
N ALA A 219 -2.94 -23.99 -37.78
CA ALA A 219 -1.99 -22.90 -37.55
C ALA A 219 -1.80 -22.49 -36.05
N GLU A 220 -1.46 -23.43 -35.18
CA GLU A 220 -1.07 -23.17 -33.79
C GLU A 220 0.46 -23.06 -33.65
N PRO A 221 0.95 -22.20 -32.73
CA PRO A 221 2.37 -22.12 -32.42
C PRO A 221 2.92 -23.49 -31.99
N PRO A 222 4.22 -23.77 -32.24
CA PRO A 222 4.83 -25.06 -31.94
C PRO A 222 4.67 -25.43 -30.46
N PRO A 223 4.47 -26.73 -30.12
CA PRO A 223 4.27 -27.17 -28.74
C PRO A 223 5.48 -26.80 -27.86
N PRO A 224 5.25 -26.38 -26.61
CA PRO A 224 6.34 -25.95 -25.73
C PRO A 224 7.31 -27.11 -25.47
N PRO A 225 8.64 -26.86 -25.56
CA PRO A 225 9.65 -27.90 -25.34
C PRO A 225 9.60 -28.45 -23.90
N PRO A 226 10.08 -29.69 -23.65
CA PRO A 226 10.03 -30.30 -22.33
C PRO A 226 10.86 -29.53 -21.29
N PRO A 227 10.43 -29.52 -20.01
CA PRO A 227 11.14 -28.85 -18.93
C PRO A 227 12.54 -29.45 -18.75
N ARG A 228 13.54 -28.57 -18.62
CA ARG A 228 14.95 -28.94 -18.40
C ARG A 228 15.57 -28.01 -17.36
N LEU A 229 16.06 -28.58 -16.27
CA LEU A 229 16.87 -27.87 -15.28
C LEU A 229 18.26 -27.50 -15.87
N PRO A 230 18.87 -26.35 -15.51
CA PRO A 230 18.41 -25.36 -14.54
C PRO A 230 17.58 -24.20 -15.12
N PHE A 231 17.41 -24.09 -16.45
CA PHE A 231 16.88 -22.88 -17.09
C PHE A 231 15.57 -23.02 -17.91
N ARG A 232 14.93 -24.20 -18.03
CA ARG A 232 13.64 -24.36 -18.75
C ARG A 232 12.55 -24.95 -17.87
N PHE A 233 11.54 -24.15 -17.56
CA PHE A 233 10.36 -24.57 -16.81
C PHE A 233 9.14 -24.04 -17.51
N THR A 234 8.42 -24.90 -18.22
CA THR A 234 7.25 -24.51 -19.02
C THR A 234 6.00 -24.59 -18.15
N GLY A 235 5.09 -23.63 -18.35
CA GLY A 235 3.87 -23.49 -17.56
C GLY A 235 4.03 -22.75 -16.22
N GLY A 236 2.89 -22.40 -15.62
CA GLY A 236 2.77 -21.82 -14.28
C GLY A 236 2.18 -22.82 -13.29
N LEU A 237 1.40 -22.31 -12.32
CA LEU A 237 0.77 -23.14 -11.29
C LEU A 237 -0.69 -23.51 -11.61
N GLY A 238 -1.31 -22.85 -12.61
CA GLY A 238 -2.70 -23.07 -13.02
C GLY A 238 -3.73 -22.82 -11.92
N MET A 239 -3.39 -22.02 -10.89
CA MET A 239 -4.24 -21.86 -9.72
C MET A 239 -5.40 -20.90 -9.98
N PRO A 240 -6.62 -21.24 -9.50
CA PRO A 240 -7.77 -20.37 -9.64
C PRO A 240 -7.62 -19.12 -8.75
N PRO A 241 -8.20 -17.97 -9.16
CA PRO A 241 -8.04 -16.69 -8.47
C PRO A 241 -8.37 -16.71 -6.97
N GLN A 242 -9.33 -17.53 -6.55
CA GLN A 242 -9.77 -17.62 -5.16
C GLN A 242 -8.67 -18.18 -4.24
N ARG A 243 -7.92 -19.19 -4.69
CA ARG A 243 -6.79 -19.76 -3.92
C ARG A 243 -5.64 -18.75 -3.81
N VAL A 244 -5.40 -18.00 -4.89
CA VAL A 244 -4.41 -16.92 -4.89
C VAL A 244 -4.80 -15.81 -3.92
N GLY A 245 -6.08 -15.41 -3.91
CA GLY A 245 -6.62 -14.43 -2.97
C GLY A 245 -6.44 -14.83 -1.50
N LEU A 246 -6.69 -16.11 -1.17
CA LEU A 246 -6.47 -16.64 0.18
C LEU A 246 -4.99 -16.61 0.58
N ALA A 247 -4.08 -16.94 -0.34
CA ALA A 247 -2.64 -16.87 -0.09
C ALA A 247 -2.19 -15.45 0.28
N MET A 248 -2.64 -14.47 -0.51
CA MET A 248 -2.33 -13.04 -0.32
C MET A 248 -2.92 -12.52 0.99
N ALA A 249 -4.09 -13.02 1.40
CA ALA A 249 -4.73 -12.68 2.67
C ALA A 249 -3.87 -13.10 3.87
N ILE A 250 -3.47 -14.37 3.92
CA ILE A 250 -2.66 -14.93 5.02
C ILE A 250 -1.35 -14.15 5.14
N LEU A 251 -0.69 -13.89 4.00
CA LEU A 251 0.57 -13.16 4.01
C LEU A 251 0.43 -11.69 4.36
N GLY A 252 -0.67 -11.04 3.97
CA GLY A 252 -0.91 -9.67 4.38
C GLY A 252 -1.17 -9.57 5.89
N VAL A 253 -1.84 -10.55 6.51
CA VAL A 253 -1.97 -10.61 7.99
C VAL A 253 -0.58 -10.72 8.64
N ILE A 254 0.29 -11.59 8.13
CA ILE A 254 1.68 -11.70 8.58
C ILE A 254 2.41 -10.36 8.38
N GLY A 255 2.20 -9.69 7.25
CA GLY A 255 2.77 -8.38 6.95
C GLY A 255 2.34 -7.30 7.94
N ILE A 256 1.06 -7.26 8.35
CA ILE A 256 0.56 -6.33 9.37
C ILE A 256 1.20 -6.61 10.72
N LEU A 257 1.26 -7.88 11.15
CA LEU A 257 1.90 -8.26 12.41
C LEU A 257 3.39 -7.85 12.40
N MET A 258 4.09 -8.10 11.29
CA MET A 258 5.46 -7.64 11.13
C MET A 258 5.58 -6.11 11.18
N GLN A 259 4.64 -5.37 10.58
CA GLN A 259 4.72 -3.91 10.61
C GLN A 259 4.44 -3.34 11.99
N LEU A 260 3.53 -3.93 12.76
CA LEU A 260 3.20 -3.48 14.12
C LEU A 260 4.30 -3.79 15.11
N PHE A 261 4.90 -4.98 15.04
CA PHE A 261 5.85 -5.44 16.05
C PHE A 261 7.31 -5.34 15.59
N LEU A 262 7.62 -5.69 14.34
CA LEU A 262 9.00 -5.79 13.88
C LEU A 262 9.53 -4.45 13.36
N TYR A 263 8.72 -3.69 12.60
CA TYR A 263 9.16 -2.43 12.02
C TYR A 263 9.67 -1.41 13.05
N PRO A 264 8.89 -1.00 14.08
CA PRO A 264 9.35 0.01 15.03
C PRO A 264 10.58 -0.45 15.81
N ASN A 265 10.64 -1.72 16.22
CA ASN A 265 11.78 -2.28 16.94
C ASN A 265 13.06 -2.30 16.10
N LEU A 266 12.97 -2.71 14.84
CA LEU A 266 14.12 -2.81 13.96
C LEU A 266 14.57 -1.43 13.47
N SER A 267 13.62 -0.55 13.15
CA SER A 267 13.90 0.84 12.76
C SER A 267 14.55 1.63 13.90
N ALA A 268 14.10 1.45 15.14
CA ALA A 268 14.72 2.10 16.30
C ALA A 268 16.16 1.63 16.56
N ARG A 269 16.49 0.37 16.23
CA ARG A 269 17.84 -0.18 16.43
C ARG A 269 18.81 0.09 15.28
N LEU A 270 18.33 0.02 14.03
CA LEU A 270 19.18 0.10 12.84
C LEU A 270 19.20 1.50 12.20
N GLY A 271 18.20 2.34 12.49
CA GLY A 271 17.94 3.57 11.75
C GLY A 271 17.25 3.31 10.41
N THR A 272 16.63 4.35 9.85
CA THR A 272 15.81 4.27 8.63
C THR A 272 16.61 3.79 7.42
N LEU A 273 17.77 4.42 7.17
CA LEU A 273 18.56 4.14 5.97
C LEU A 273 19.11 2.71 5.92
N ARG A 274 19.62 2.18 7.05
CA ARG A 274 20.14 0.80 7.12
C ARG A 274 19.01 -0.23 7.02
N SER A 275 17.90 0.02 7.70
CA SER A 275 16.69 -0.81 7.60
C SER A 275 16.20 -0.91 6.14
N TRP A 276 16.14 0.25 5.46
CA TRP A 276 15.78 0.32 4.04
C TRP A 276 16.75 -0.49 3.17
N ARG A 277 18.07 -0.26 3.28
CA ARG A 277 19.08 -0.99 2.50
C ARG A 277 19.04 -2.49 2.73
N LEU A 278 18.88 -2.94 3.98
CA LEU A 278 18.76 -4.36 4.30
C LEU A 278 17.50 -4.97 3.68
N SER A 279 16.38 -4.25 3.72
CA SER A 279 15.12 -4.71 3.12
C SER A 279 15.20 -4.86 1.60
N LEU A 280 16.01 -4.04 0.92
CA LEU A 280 16.18 -4.13 -0.52
C LEU A 280 16.84 -5.44 -0.96
N LEU A 281 17.71 -6.03 -0.12
CA LEU A 281 18.38 -7.30 -0.40
C LEU A 281 17.42 -8.50 -0.48
N CYS A 282 16.23 -8.39 0.14
CA CYS A 282 15.21 -9.43 0.07
C CYS A 282 14.62 -9.59 -1.35
N PHE A 283 14.55 -8.52 -2.14
CA PHE A 283 13.87 -8.56 -3.45
C PHE A 283 14.65 -9.34 -4.52
N PRO A 284 15.96 -9.13 -4.73
CA PRO A 284 16.72 -9.93 -5.69
C PRO A 284 16.60 -11.42 -5.41
N LEU A 285 16.71 -11.81 -4.13
CA LEU A 285 16.58 -13.20 -3.69
C LEU A 285 15.18 -13.74 -3.97
N ALA A 286 14.12 -13.03 -3.55
CA ALA A 286 12.74 -13.45 -3.77
C ALA A 286 12.45 -13.67 -5.27
N TYR A 287 12.83 -12.71 -6.11
CA TYR A 287 12.56 -12.76 -7.55
C TYR A 287 13.37 -13.85 -8.25
N PHE A 288 14.59 -14.12 -7.80
CA PHE A 288 15.37 -15.23 -8.32
C PHE A 288 14.73 -16.59 -8.01
N VAL A 289 14.14 -16.75 -6.83
CA VAL A 289 13.53 -18.02 -6.37
C VAL A 289 12.14 -18.26 -6.96
N VAL A 290 11.34 -17.22 -7.20
CA VAL A 290 9.96 -17.32 -7.72
C VAL A 290 9.77 -18.30 -8.90
N PRO A 291 10.57 -18.27 -9.98
CA PRO A 291 10.33 -19.17 -11.11
C PRO A 291 10.51 -20.65 -10.79
N TYR A 292 11.24 -20.98 -9.71
CA TYR A 292 11.42 -22.37 -9.28
C TYR A 292 10.14 -22.97 -8.66
N LEU A 293 9.12 -22.16 -8.37
CA LEU A 293 7.77 -22.65 -8.01
C LEU A 293 7.16 -23.52 -9.11
N ALA A 294 7.52 -23.29 -10.37
CA ALA A 294 7.09 -24.10 -11.50
C ALA A 294 7.66 -25.53 -11.48
N VAL A 295 8.65 -25.82 -10.65
CA VAL A 295 9.30 -27.15 -10.55
C VAL A 295 8.84 -27.95 -9.34
N VAL A 296 8.25 -27.29 -8.35
CA VAL A 296 7.87 -27.95 -7.09
C VAL A 296 6.90 -29.11 -7.38
N PRO A 297 7.16 -30.31 -6.82
CA PRO A 297 6.31 -31.47 -6.99
C PRO A 297 4.86 -31.19 -6.57
N SER A 298 3.91 -31.55 -7.44
CA SER A 298 2.47 -31.41 -7.19
C SER A 298 1.87 -32.77 -6.89
N THR A 299 0.91 -32.81 -5.97
CA THR A 299 0.08 -34.01 -5.72
C THR A 299 -1.01 -34.21 -6.77
N ALA A 300 -1.34 -33.16 -7.53
CA ALA A 300 -2.26 -33.21 -8.66
C ALA A 300 -1.49 -33.44 -9.96
N LEU A 301 -2.02 -34.33 -10.82
CA LEU A 301 -1.47 -34.61 -12.15
C LEU A 301 -1.81 -33.48 -13.14
N PRO A 302 -0.91 -33.11 -14.07
CA PRO A 302 -1.24 -32.21 -15.19
C PRO A 302 -2.45 -32.76 -15.97
N PRO A 303 -3.37 -31.90 -16.47
CA PRO A 303 -3.34 -30.43 -16.52
C PRO A 303 -3.92 -29.72 -15.29
N ALA A 304 -4.23 -30.45 -14.20
CA ALA A 304 -4.84 -29.84 -13.02
C ALA A 304 -3.90 -28.85 -12.33
N ALA A 305 -4.49 -27.85 -11.67
CA ALA A 305 -3.75 -26.85 -10.89
C ALA A 305 -2.82 -27.52 -9.88
N LYS A 306 -1.59 -27.00 -9.74
CA LYS A 306 -0.63 -27.53 -8.77
C LYS A 306 -1.22 -27.49 -7.36
N ALA A 307 -1.12 -28.62 -6.67
CA ALA A 307 -1.65 -28.80 -5.32
C ALA A 307 -0.65 -29.54 -4.43
N GLY A 308 -0.83 -29.43 -3.12
CA GLY A 308 -0.01 -30.10 -2.12
C GLY A 308 0.72 -29.14 -1.20
N VAL A 309 1.09 -29.66 -0.02
CA VAL A 309 1.71 -28.87 1.06
C VAL A 309 3.05 -28.28 0.59
N ALA A 310 3.84 -29.00 -0.20
CA ALA A 310 5.13 -28.52 -0.70
C ALA A 310 5.00 -27.27 -1.58
N VAL A 311 3.99 -27.24 -2.47
CA VAL A 311 3.71 -26.08 -3.34
C VAL A 311 3.33 -24.86 -2.48
N TRP A 312 2.45 -25.06 -1.49
CA TRP A 312 2.03 -24.01 -0.58
C TRP A 312 3.16 -23.48 0.30
N LEU A 313 4.00 -24.35 0.86
CA LEU A 313 5.17 -23.94 1.63
C LEU A 313 6.15 -23.15 0.77
N ALA A 314 6.36 -23.55 -0.48
CA ALA A 314 7.24 -22.83 -1.40
C ALA A 314 6.66 -21.45 -1.77
N ILE A 315 5.37 -21.35 -2.06
CA ILE A 315 4.68 -20.07 -2.31
C ILE A 315 4.79 -19.16 -1.08
N CYS A 316 4.44 -19.68 0.09
CA CYS A 316 4.50 -18.94 1.35
C CYS A 316 5.92 -18.47 1.64
N GLY A 317 6.93 -19.31 1.44
CA GLY A 317 8.34 -18.95 1.64
C GLY A 317 8.81 -17.86 0.68
N ALA A 318 8.56 -18.01 -0.62
CA ALA A 318 8.96 -17.03 -1.63
C ALA A 318 8.29 -15.67 -1.39
N LEU A 319 6.98 -15.68 -1.11
CA LEU A 319 6.26 -14.45 -0.83
C LEU A 319 6.58 -13.88 0.56
N PHE A 320 6.92 -14.70 1.56
CA PHE A 320 7.32 -14.20 2.88
C PHE A 320 8.57 -13.32 2.76
N VAL A 321 9.59 -13.75 2.02
CA VAL A 321 10.79 -12.94 1.75
C VAL A 321 10.42 -11.63 1.05
N GLN A 322 9.52 -11.69 0.07
CA GLN A 322 9.05 -10.50 -0.65
C GLN A 322 8.28 -9.53 0.27
N VAL A 323 7.39 -10.05 1.12
CA VAL A 323 6.55 -9.26 2.04
C VAL A 323 7.42 -8.61 3.11
N VAL A 324 8.39 -9.35 3.67
CA VAL A 324 9.39 -8.79 4.59
C VAL A 324 10.07 -7.59 3.94
N GLY A 325 10.63 -7.75 2.73
CA GLY A 325 11.28 -6.64 2.01
C GLY A 325 10.36 -5.43 1.85
N ARG A 326 9.11 -5.65 1.41
CA ARG A 326 8.13 -4.57 1.16
C ARG A 326 7.70 -3.84 2.43
N THR A 327 7.49 -4.57 3.53
CA THR A 327 7.05 -4.01 4.82
C THR A 327 8.04 -2.99 5.37
N PHE A 328 9.33 -3.21 5.14
CA PHE A 328 10.37 -2.27 5.55
C PHE A 328 10.66 -1.21 4.48
N ALA A 329 10.65 -1.59 3.21
CA ALA A 329 11.06 -0.69 2.14
C ALA A 329 10.10 0.49 1.95
N LEU A 330 8.78 0.27 1.99
CA LEU A 330 7.80 1.33 1.69
C LEU A 330 7.73 2.45 2.75
N PRO A 331 7.65 2.16 4.06
CA PRO A 331 7.65 3.21 5.07
C PRO A 331 9.00 3.96 5.11
N SER A 332 10.11 3.23 5.06
CA SER A 332 11.44 3.83 5.09
C SER A 332 11.66 4.76 3.90
N MET A 333 11.12 4.40 2.73
CA MET A 333 11.20 5.24 1.54
C MET A 333 10.36 6.52 1.64
N ALA A 334 9.19 6.44 2.28
CA ALA A 334 8.38 7.63 2.56
C ALA A 334 9.10 8.58 3.52
N ILE A 335 9.77 8.04 4.55
CA ILE A 335 10.59 8.82 5.49
C ILE A 335 11.79 9.45 4.77
N LEU A 336 12.43 8.72 3.86
CA LEU A 336 13.57 9.22 3.11
C LEU A 336 13.21 10.34 2.12
N ILE A 337 12.01 10.31 1.53
CA ILE A 337 11.45 11.41 0.74
C ILE A 337 11.18 12.64 1.62
N ASN A 338 10.64 12.42 2.82
CA ASN A 338 10.40 13.50 3.78
C ASN A 338 11.72 14.16 4.22
N ASN A 339 12.67 13.35 4.67
CA ASN A 339 13.97 13.79 5.18
C ASN A 339 14.89 14.32 4.07
N GLY A 340 14.73 13.84 2.85
CA GLY A 340 15.44 14.34 1.67
C GLY A 340 14.82 15.61 1.08
N SER A 341 13.65 16.06 1.55
CA SER A 341 13.06 17.32 1.09
C SER A 341 13.95 18.49 1.52
N PRO A 342 14.29 19.43 0.64
CA PRO A 342 15.30 20.45 0.93
C PRO A 342 14.80 21.52 1.91
N HIS A 343 13.48 21.68 2.03
CA HIS A 343 12.84 22.64 2.93
C HIS A 343 11.39 22.21 3.24
N PRO A 344 10.87 22.44 4.47
CA PRO A 344 9.50 22.06 4.85
C PRO A 344 8.39 22.65 3.96
N SER A 345 8.58 23.87 3.43
CA SER A 345 7.58 24.55 2.59
C SER A 345 7.30 23.88 1.23
N VAL A 346 8.15 22.93 0.79
CA VAL A 346 7.97 22.18 -0.46
C VAL A 346 7.69 20.70 -0.25
N LEU A 347 7.49 20.27 1.00
CA LEU A 347 7.30 18.87 1.37
C LEU A 347 6.15 18.20 0.58
N GLY A 348 5.01 18.89 0.47
CA GLY A 348 3.87 18.40 -0.33
C GLY A 348 4.20 18.23 -1.82
N THR A 349 4.95 19.17 -2.41
CA THR A 349 5.39 19.11 -3.81
C THR A 349 6.36 17.96 -4.05
N VAL A 350 7.33 17.74 -3.14
CA VAL A 350 8.29 16.64 -3.23
C VAL A 350 7.58 15.29 -3.12
N HIS A 351 6.61 15.15 -2.22
CA HIS A 351 5.77 13.96 -2.15
C HIS A 351 4.92 13.76 -3.41
N GLY A 352 4.35 14.82 -3.98
CA GLY A 352 3.62 14.79 -5.24
C GLY A 352 4.49 14.29 -6.39
N LEU A 353 5.67 14.86 -6.57
CA LEU A 353 6.66 14.41 -7.57
C LEU A 353 7.08 12.96 -7.34
N GLY A 354 7.34 12.58 -6.09
CA GLY A 354 7.67 11.19 -5.72
C GLY A 354 6.54 10.21 -6.06
N GLN A 355 5.27 10.60 -5.88
CA GLN A 355 4.12 9.80 -6.31
C GLN A 355 3.98 9.73 -7.83
N SER A 356 4.26 10.82 -8.57
CA SER A 356 4.29 10.80 -10.03
C SER A 356 5.36 9.85 -10.56
N VAL A 357 6.60 9.93 -10.05
CA VAL A 357 7.70 9.01 -10.40
C VAL A 357 7.30 7.57 -10.09
N SER A 358 6.72 7.34 -8.92
CA SER A 358 6.27 6.03 -8.50
C SER A 358 5.18 5.46 -9.41
N SER A 359 4.23 6.30 -9.82
CA SER A 359 3.14 5.90 -10.71
C SER A 359 3.66 5.58 -12.11
N ALA A 360 4.57 6.39 -12.64
CA ALA A 360 5.23 6.12 -13.91
C ALA A 360 5.97 4.77 -13.88
N ALA A 361 6.74 4.51 -12.82
CA ALA A 361 7.46 3.24 -12.66
C ALA A 361 6.50 2.03 -12.61
N ARG A 362 5.38 2.14 -11.89
CA ARG A 362 4.35 1.09 -11.81
C ARG A 362 3.62 0.85 -13.13
N THR A 363 3.53 1.86 -14.01
CA THR A 363 2.93 1.73 -15.34
C THR A 363 3.90 1.08 -16.34
N ILE A 364 5.16 1.52 -16.34
CA ILE A 364 6.19 1.00 -17.26
C ILE A 364 6.52 -0.46 -16.93
N GLY A 365 6.54 -0.81 -15.64
CA GLY A 365 6.86 -2.14 -15.16
C GLY A 365 6.13 -3.28 -15.86
N PRO A 366 4.79 -3.39 -15.75
CA PRO A 366 3.99 -4.39 -16.45
C PRO A 366 4.03 -4.25 -17.98
N MET A 367 4.16 -3.03 -18.50
CA MET A 367 4.27 -2.78 -19.95
C MET A 367 5.52 -3.44 -20.55
N VAL A 368 6.63 -3.47 -19.81
CA VAL A 368 7.87 -4.16 -20.21
C VAL A 368 7.83 -5.64 -19.78
N GLY A 369 7.39 -5.92 -18.56
CA GLY A 369 7.36 -7.27 -18.00
C GLY A 369 6.44 -8.23 -18.72
N GLY A 370 5.27 -7.77 -19.18
CA GLY A 370 4.29 -8.59 -19.91
C GLY A 370 4.86 -9.20 -21.20
N PRO A 371 5.38 -8.39 -22.14
CA PRO A 371 6.05 -8.90 -23.35
C PRO A 371 7.25 -9.80 -23.06
N VAL A 372 8.08 -9.48 -22.06
CA VAL A 372 9.21 -10.33 -21.66
C VAL A 372 8.74 -11.68 -21.11
N TYR A 373 7.66 -11.68 -20.31
CA TYR A 373 7.05 -12.91 -19.80
C TYR A 373 6.43 -13.75 -20.92
N GLY A 374 5.71 -13.12 -21.86
CA GLY A 374 5.15 -13.79 -23.04
C GLY A 374 6.24 -14.40 -23.94
N PHE A 375 7.32 -13.67 -24.19
CA PHE A 375 8.49 -14.20 -24.90
C PHE A 375 9.13 -15.38 -24.16
N GLY A 376 9.28 -15.27 -22.84
CA GLY A 376 9.76 -16.34 -21.98
C GLY A 376 8.88 -17.59 -22.08
N LEU A 377 7.56 -17.45 -21.97
CA LEU A 377 6.59 -18.54 -22.11
C LEU A 377 6.70 -19.23 -23.47
N ASN A 378 6.68 -18.47 -24.56
CA ASN A 378 6.73 -19.01 -25.93
C ASN A 378 8.01 -19.81 -26.21
N ARG A 379 9.11 -19.50 -25.51
CA ARG A 379 10.41 -20.18 -25.67
C ARG A 379 10.71 -21.19 -24.55
N GLY A 380 9.83 -21.33 -23.56
CA GLY A 380 9.98 -22.21 -22.39
C GLY A 380 10.88 -21.69 -21.27
N TYR A 381 11.23 -20.40 -21.28
CA TYR A 381 11.99 -19.68 -20.26
C TYR A 381 11.06 -18.84 -19.36
N VAL A 382 10.17 -19.48 -18.59
CA VAL A 382 9.23 -18.78 -17.69
C VAL A 382 9.96 -17.94 -16.63
N GLY A 383 11.19 -18.34 -16.27
CA GLY A 383 12.06 -17.60 -15.34
C GLY A 383 12.68 -16.31 -15.89
N LEU A 384 12.68 -16.08 -17.21
CA LEU A 384 13.38 -14.97 -17.82
C LEU A 384 12.96 -13.61 -17.24
N VAL A 385 11.64 -13.39 -17.13
CA VAL A 385 11.12 -12.11 -16.61
C VAL A 385 11.50 -11.91 -15.15
N TRP A 386 11.54 -12.99 -14.37
CA TRP A 386 11.81 -12.95 -12.94
C TRP A 386 13.29 -12.70 -12.66
N TRP A 387 14.19 -13.29 -13.45
CA TRP A 387 15.63 -13.00 -13.37
C TRP A 387 15.95 -11.60 -13.86
N ALA A 388 15.30 -11.12 -14.92
CA ALA A 388 15.40 -9.73 -15.34
C ALA A 388 14.93 -8.78 -14.22
N LEU A 389 13.81 -9.10 -13.57
CA LEU A 389 13.28 -8.32 -12.45
C LEU A 389 14.22 -8.36 -11.23
N SER A 390 14.86 -9.50 -10.96
CA SER A 390 15.92 -9.63 -9.96
C SER A 390 17.07 -8.68 -10.27
N GLY A 391 17.52 -8.62 -11.52
CA GLY A 391 18.51 -7.64 -11.99
C GLY A 391 18.09 -6.18 -11.74
N VAL A 392 16.84 -5.83 -12.04
CA VAL A 392 16.31 -4.48 -11.75
C VAL A 392 16.30 -4.18 -10.25
N SER A 393 15.98 -5.16 -9.40
CA SER A 393 16.05 -4.98 -7.94
C SER A 393 17.49 -4.84 -7.41
N VAL A 394 18.49 -5.41 -8.09
CA VAL A 394 19.90 -5.13 -7.81
C VAL A 394 20.24 -3.68 -8.15
N CYS A 395 19.70 -3.12 -9.24
CA CYS A 395 19.84 -1.69 -9.53
C CYS A 395 19.24 -0.81 -8.43
N ALA A 396 18.12 -1.23 -7.81
CA ALA A 396 17.57 -0.54 -6.64
C ALA A 396 18.53 -0.59 -5.44
N CYS A 397 19.16 -1.74 -5.19
CA CYS A 397 20.19 -1.88 -4.16
C CYS A 397 21.39 -0.96 -4.44
N LEU A 398 21.87 -0.90 -5.69
CA LEU A 398 22.98 -0.02 -6.07
C LEU A 398 22.60 1.46 -5.94
N ALA A 399 21.40 1.86 -6.38
CA ALA A 399 20.90 3.22 -6.22
C ALA A 399 20.85 3.63 -4.74
N SER A 400 20.47 2.70 -3.85
CA SER A 400 20.39 2.95 -2.40
C SER A 400 21.72 3.29 -1.73
N LEU A 401 22.85 2.90 -2.32
CA LEU A 401 24.18 3.20 -1.79
C LEU A 401 24.54 4.68 -1.92
N PHE A 402 23.96 5.36 -2.92
CA PHE A 402 24.21 6.78 -3.17
C PHE A 402 23.24 7.71 -2.43
N VAL A 403 22.14 7.16 -1.89
CA VAL A 403 21.14 7.94 -1.17
C VAL A 403 21.59 8.17 0.28
N ASN A 404 21.45 9.42 0.73
CA ASN A 404 21.77 9.85 2.09
C ASN A 404 20.49 10.27 2.82
N GLU A 405 20.44 9.98 4.12
CA GLU A 405 19.36 10.47 4.99
C GLU A 405 19.63 11.96 5.26
N GLY A 406 18.81 12.84 4.68
CA GLY A 406 18.87 14.29 4.91
C GLY A 406 18.25 14.67 6.26
N ASP A 407 18.42 15.91 6.68
CA ASP A 407 17.84 16.51 7.89
C ASP A 407 16.56 17.33 7.61
N GLY A 408 16.11 17.33 6.36
CA GLY A 408 14.96 18.13 5.92
C GLY A 408 15.25 19.63 5.73
N HIS A 409 16.50 20.08 5.92
CA HIS A 409 16.93 21.47 5.87
C HIS A 409 18.21 21.64 5.02
N GLU A 410 18.21 21.04 3.83
CA GLU A 410 19.34 21.18 2.90
C GLU A 410 19.48 22.62 2.36
N VAL A 411 18.39 23.40 2.35
CA VAL A 411 18.38 24.81 1.91
C VAL A 411 17.67 25.69 2.94
N TRP A 412 18.41 26.68 3.44
CA TRP A 412 17.91 27.70 4.37
C TRP A 412 17.43 28.93 3.61
N LEU A 413 16.22 29.39 3.89
CA LEU A 413 15.65 30.64 3.38
C LEU A 413 15.92 31.80 4.35
N GLN A 414 15.86 33.04 3.85
CA GLN A 414 16.01 34.22 4.71
C GLN A 414 14.86 34.28 5.72
N GLY A 415 15.20 34.18 7.00
CA GLY A 415 14.26 34.14 8.13
C GLY A 415 14.33 32.83 8.94
N ASP A 416 14.93 31.77 8.40
CA ASP A 416 14.98 30.46 9.10
C ASP A 416 16.06 30.41 10.20
N GLN A 417 17.07 31.28 10.17
CA GLN A 417 18.16 31.33 11.16
C GLN A 417 17.81 32.10 12.44
N ASP A 418 16.76 32.93 12.41
CA ASP A 418 16.35 33.74 13.57
C ASP A 418 15.43 32.97 14.54
N ASP A 419 15.13 31.70 14.22
CA ASP A 419 14.10 30.87 14.88
C ASP A 419 14.66 29.62 15.62
N GLU A 420 16.00 29.43 15.67
CA GLU A 420 16.67 28.52 16.64
C GLU A 420 16.98 29.25 17.96
#